data_AF-A0A0F9CY10-F1
#
_entry.id   AF-A0A0F9CY10-F1
#
_cell.length_a   1.000
_cell.length_b   1.000
_cell.length_c   1.000
_cell.angle_alpha   90.00
_cell.angle_beta   90.00
_cell.angle_gamma   90.00
#
_symmetry.space_group_name_H-M   'P 1'
#
loop_
_entity.id
_entity.type
_entity.pdbx_description
1 polymer ?
#
loop_
_entity_poly.entity_id
_entity_poly.type
_entity_poly.pdbx_seq_one_letter_code
_entity_poly.pdbx_strand_id
1 'polypeptide(L)' 'MKAFKTRFSEKESDITIISDTKNAIIKSKKSFYFHRSNLEKYVGKDLHFLESFSPVKVNTHLEIIKKMVNVAYICDV' A
#
# COMPACT_ATOMS: atom_id res chain seq x y z
N MET A 1 18.36 23.46 -0.78
CA MET A 1 17.35 23.11 0.24
C MET A 1 17.77 21.83 0.94
N LYS A 2 17.62 21.73 2.26
CA LYS A 2 17.91 20.49 3.01
C LYS A 2 16.66 19.62 3.00
N ALA A 3 16.75 18.41 2.44
CA ALA A 3 15.63 17.47 2.43
C ALA A 3 15.31 16.99 3.87
N PHE A 4 14.03 16.84 4.16
CA PHE A 4 13.54 16.15 5.33
C PHE A 4 13.53 14.63 5.05
N LYS A 5 14.00 13.86 6.03
CA LYS A 5 14.04 12.39 5.97
C LYS A 5 13.41 11.82 7.23
N THR A 6 12.54 10.83 7.08
CA THR A 6 11.98 10.06 8.20
C THR A 6 11.93 8.60 7.81
N ARG A 7 12.42 7.73 8.70
CA ARG A 7 12.25 6.29 8.62
C ARG A 7 11.33 5.84 9.75
N PHE A 8 10.45 4.90 9.46
CA PHE A 8 9.63 4.23 10.46
C PHE A 8 9.28 2.83 9.95
N SER A 9 9.01 1.95 10.89
CA SER A 9 8.57 0.59 10.60
C SER A 9 7.18 0.39 11.21
N GLU A 10 6.32 -0.32 10.49
CA GLU A 10 4.97 -0.68 10.91
C GLU A 10 4.72 -2.13 10.52
N LYS A 11 4.69 -3.01 11.53
CA LYS A 11 4.74 -4.47 11.37
C LYS A 11 5.83 -4.89 10.36
N GLU A 12 5.46 -5.50 9.25
CA GLU A 12 6.38 -5.99 8.21
C GLU A 12 6.85 -4.90 7.23
N SER A 13 6.27 -3.69 7.29
CA SER A 13 6.65 -2.60 6.38
C SER A 13 7.74 -1.72 7.00
N ASP A 14 8.88 -1.60 6.34
CA ASP A 14 9.94 -0.65 6.68
C ASP A 14 10.02 0.46 5.62
N ILE A 15 9.72 1.69 6.03
CA ILE A 15 9.49 2.81 5.11
C ILE A 15 10.45 3.95 5.39
N THR A 16 11.06 4.49 4.34
CA THR A 16 11.79 5.76 4.38
C THR A 16 11.10 6.77 3.46
N ILE A 17 10.76 7.93 4.01
CA ILE A 17 10.18 9.07 3.28
C ILE A 17 11.20 10.18 3.23
N ILE A 18 11.47 10.69 2.03
CA ILE A 18 12.36 11.82 1.76
C ILE A 18 11.56 12.87 1.00
N SER A 19 11.51 14.10 1.50
CA SER A 19 10.83 15.20 0.83
C SER A 19 11.47 16.54 1.19
N ASP A 20 11.32 17.49 0.29
CA ASP A 20 11.58 18.91 0.47
C ASP A 20 10.66 19.60 1.50
N THR A 21 9.53 19.00 1.88
CA THR A 21 8.59 19.57 2.86
C THR A 21 8.22 18.60 3.99
N LYS A 22 8.13 19.12 5.23
CA LYS A 22 7.63 18.34 6.38
C LYS A 22 6.16 17.92 6.20
N ASN A 23 5.35 18.76 5.55
CA ASN A 23 3.94 18.49 5.33
C ASN A 23 3.73 17.27 4.42
N ALA A 24 4.54 17.10 3.38
CA ALA A 24 4.51 15.91 2.54
C ALA A 24 4.81 14.65 3.35
N ILE A 25 5.82 14.67 4.23
CA ILE A 25 6.10 13.52 5.12
C ILE A 25 4.88 13.14 5.95
N ILE A 26 4.22 14.12 6.58
CA ILE A 26 3.04 13.88 7.41
C ILE A 26 1.89 13.29 6.58
N LYS A 27 1.62 13.86 5.40
CA LYS A 27 0.56 13.37 4.49
C LYS A 27 0.85 11.95 4.01
N SER A 28 2.09 11.67 3.60
CA SER A 28 2.51 10.34 3.16
C SER A 28 2.38 9.31 4.28
N LYS A 29 2.75 9.65 5.52
CA LYS A 29 2.55 8.76 6.67
C LYS A 29 1.06 8.47 6.91
N LYS A 30 0.19 9.48 6.85
CA LYS A 30 -1.28 9.28 6.97
C LYS A 30 -1.84 8.41 5.86
N SER A 31 -1.43 8.65 4.62
CA SER A 31 -1.84 7.86 3.45
C SER A 31 -1.40 6.40 3.59
N PHE A 32 -0.17 6.15 4.03
CA PHE A 32 0.32 4.80 4.33
C PHE A 32 -0.62 4.05 5.30
N TYR A 33 -0.94 4.64 6.46
CA TYR A 33 -1.83 4.00 7.43
C TYR A 33 -3.24 3.75 6.89
N PHE A 34 -3.78 4.71 6.12
CA PHE A 34 -5.08 4.57 5.48
C PHE A 34 -5.12 3.38 4.52
N HIS A 35 -4.14 3.28 3.61
CA HIS A 35 -4.09 2.18 2.64
C HIS A 35 -3.76 0.84 3.30
N ARG A 36 -2.86 0.81 4.29
CA ARG A 36 -2.55 -0.40 5.05
C ARG A 36 -3.80 -0.95 5.75
N SER A 37 -4.56 -0.12 6.46
CA SER A 37 -5.78 -0.55 7.14
C SER A 37 -6.81 -1.13 6.15
N ASN A 38 -6.95 -0.52 4.97
CA ASN A 38 -7.84 -1.03 3.93
C ASN A 38 -7.38 -2.36 3.36
N LEU A 39 -6.07 -2.53 3.12
CA LEU A 39 -5.50 -3.79 2.67
C LEU A 39 -5.70 -4.89 3.70
N GLU A 40 -5.35 -4.65 4.97
CA GLU A 40 -5.50 -5.63 6.05
C GLU A 40 -6.96 -6.09 6.22
N LYS A 41 -7.92 -5.15 6.16
CA LYS A 41 -9.36 -5.48 6.20
C LYS A 41 -9.82 -6.29 4.99
N TYR A 42 -9.23 -6.05 3.82
CA TYR A 42 -9.59 -6.76 2.60
C TYR A 42 -9.07 -8.20 2.65
N VAL A 43 -7.78 -8.39 2.91
CA VAL A 43 -7.15 -9.72 2.96
C VAL A 43 -7.69 -10.58 4.10
N GLY A 44 -8.10 -9.97 5.22
CA GLY A 44 -8.75 -10.68 6.32
C GLY A 44 -10.11 -11.27 5.95
N LYS A 45 -10.74 -10.84 4.85
CA LYS A 45 -12.01 -11.37 4.34
C LYS A 45 -11.86 -12.28 3.12
N ASP A 46 -10.74 -12.17 2.42
CA ASP A 46 -10.48 -12.83 1.15
C ASP A 46 -9.04 -13.34 1.14
N LEU A 47 -8.84 -14.54 1.70
CA LEU A 47 -7.53 -15.21 1.75
C LEU A 47 -7.03 -15.59 0.35
N HIS A 48 -7.95 -15.84 -0.60
CA HIS A 48 -7.57 -16.13 -1.98
C HIS A 48 -6.81 -14.95 -2.60
N PHE A 49 -7.18 -13.71 -2.30
CA PHE A 49 -6.41 -12.53 -2.71
C PHE A 49 -4.96 -12.55 -2.20
N LEU A 50 -4.73 -13.05 -0.99
CA LEU A 50 -3.41 -13.07 -0.36
C LEU A 50 -2.53 -14.20 -0.90
N GLU A 51 -3.12 -15.35 -1.20
CA GLU A 51 -2.40 -16.61 -1.49
C GLU A 51 -2.30 -16.92 -2.99
N SER A 52 -2.99 -16.16 -3.84
CA SER A 52 -2.98 -16.41 -5.29
C SER A 52 -1.64 -16.08 -5.92
N PHE A 53 -1.20 -16.97 -6.82
CA PHE A 53 -0.06 -16.79 -7.74
C PHE A 53 -0.54 -16.50 -9.17
N SER A 54 -1.77 -16.01 -9.30
CA SER A 54 -2.37 -15.64 -10.57
C SER A 54 -3.30 -14.44 -10.38
N PRO A 55 -3.55 -13.64 -11.44
CA PRO A 55 -4.38 -12.46 -11.33
C PRO A 55 -5.77 -12.76 -10.78
N VAL A 56 -6.13 -12.09 -9.68
CA VAL A 56 -7.43 -12.27 -9.02
C VAL A 56 -8.42 -11.22 -9.51
N LYS A 57 -9.61 -11.66 -9.93
CA LYS A 57 -10.72 -10.74 -10.21
C LYS A 57 -11.31 -10.23 -8.89
N VAL A 58 -11.34 -8.92 -8.72
CA VAL A 58 -11.87 -8.27 -7.51
C VAL A 58 -12.99 -7.30 -7.86
N ASN A 59 -14.00 -7.20 -6.99
CA ASN A 59 -15.03 -6.16 -7.06
C ASN A 59 -14.97 -5.31 -5.79
N THR A 60 -14.18 -4.25 -5.81
CA THR A 60 -13.95 -3.38 -4.66
C THR A 60 -13.80 -1.93 -5.09
N HIS A 61 -14.12 -0.99 -4.19
CA HIS A 61 -13.86 0.43 -4.38
C HIS A 61 -12.50 0.86 -3.82
N LEU A 62 -11.78 -0.03 -3.13
CA LEU A 62 -10.49 0.27 -2.49
C LEU A 62 -9.40 0.44 -3.54
N GLU A 63 -8.84 1.65 -3.62
CA GLU A 63 -7.83 2.00 -4.64
C GLU A 63 -6.57 1.14 -4.56
N ILE A 64 -6.10 0.82 -3.35
CA ILE A 64 -4.89 0.01 -3.14
C ILE A 64 -5.04 -1.40 -3.76
N ILE A 65 -6.22 -2.01 -3.60
CA ILE A 65 -6.52 -3.34 -4.13
C ILE A 65 -6.60 -3.28 -5.66
N LYS A 66 -7.26 -2.26 -6.22
CA LYS A 66 -7.33 -2.05 -7.68
C LYS A 66 -5.94 -1.91 -8.30
N LYS A 67 -5.05 -1.14 -7.67
CA LYS A 67 -3.67 -0.96 -8.15
C LYS A 67 -2.90 -2.28 -8.14
N MET A 68 -2.98 -3.05 -7.05
CA MET A 68 -2.31 -4.34 -6.94
C MET A 68 -2.79 -5.31 -8.01
N VAL A 69 -4.10 -5.46 -8.20
CA VAL A 69 -4.69 -6.37 -9.20
C VAL A 69 -4.35 -5.95 -10.62
N ASN A 70 -4.39 -4.64 -10.92
CA ASN A 70 -4.07 -4.16 -12.25
C ASN A 70 -2.62 -4.49 -12.63
N VAL A 71 -1.68 -4.30 -11.72
CA VAL A 71 -0.26 -4.64 -11.97
C VAL A 71 -0.08 -6.15 -12.04
N ALA A 72 -0.71 -6.92 -11.16
CA ALA A 72 -0.69 -8.38 -11.20
C ALA A 72 -1.19 -8.91 -12.56
N TYR A 73 -2.28 -8.36 -13.08
CA TYR A 73 -2.82 -8.71 -14.40
C TYR A 73 -1.87 -8.36 -15.56
N ILE A 74 -1.22 -7.19 -15.50
CA ILE A 74 -0.24 -6.78 -16.53
C ILE A 74 1.00 -7.67 -16.51
N CYS A 75 1.44 -8.08 -15.32
CA CYS A 75 2.66 -8.86 -15.13
C CYS A 75 2.43 -10.39 -15.15
N ASP A 76 1.17 -10.83 -15.22
CA ASP A 76 0.75 -12.24 -15.13
C ASP A 76 1.28 -12.95 -13.86
N VAL A 77 1.06 -12.31 -12.71
CA VAL A 77 1.46 -12.82 -11.37
C VAL A 77 0.31 -12.81 -10.38
#